data_AF-A0A442ELI1-F1
#
_entry.id   AF-A0A442ELI1-F1
#
_cell.length_a   1.000
_cell.length_b   1.000
_cell.length_c   1.000
_cell.angle_alpha   90.00
_cell.angle_beta   90.00
_cell.angle_gamma   90.00
#
_symmetry.space_group_name_H-M   'P 1'
#
loop_
_entity.id
_entity.type
_entity.pdbx_description
1 polymer ?
#
loop_
_entity_poly.entity_id
_entity_poly.type
_entity_poly.pdbx_seq_one_letter_code
_entity_poly.pdbx_strand_id
1 'polypeptide(L)'
;MRLSFISTVLPYRPPAKWREFNAVSFTLEFMAVETISLRKFRSHGLSAIRMWDEDGKILLTCEGAVRLSLTCRWMRIIGITGVLQSGSL
;
A
#
# COMPACT_ATOMS: atom_id res chain seq x y z
N MET A 1 -11.25 7.60 1.76
CA MET A 1 -9.77 7.62 1.88
C MET A 1 -9.15 6.66 0.87
N ARG A 2 -8.06 7.04 0.21
CA ARG A 2 -7.36 6.19 -0.77
C ARG A 2 -5.94 5.86 -0.34
N LEU A 3 -5.55 4.61 -0.55
CA LEU A 3 -4.19 4.12 -0.34
C LEU A 3 -3.69 3.47 -1.64
N SER A 4 -2.51 3.91 -2.08
CA SER A 4 -1.79 3.27 -3.18
C SER A 4 -0.46 2.75 -2.68
N PHE A 5 -0.14 1.51 -3.03
CA PHE A 5 1.16 0.91 -2.70
C PHE A 5 1.60 -0.05 -3.80
N ILE A 6 2.89 -0.38 -3.81
CA ILE A 6 3.49 -1.39 -4.68
C ILE A 6 3.92 -2.55 -3.79
N SER A 7 3.53 -3.76 -4.14
CA SER A 7 3.99 -4.99 -3.49
C SER A 7 4.90 -5.76 -4.42
N THR A 8 6.10 -6.08 -3.95
CA THR A 8 7.03 -7.04 -4.60
C THR A 8 6.79 -8.47 -4.12
N VAL A 9 6.00 -8.67 -3.06
CA VAL A 9 5.57 -9.98 -2.57
C VAL A 9 4.12 -10.21 -3.01
N LEU A 10 3.92 -11.20 -3.88
CA LEU A 10 2.59 -11.52 -4.42
C LEU A 10 1.74 -12.30 -3.41
N PRO A 11 0.40 -12.15 -3.44
CA PRO A 11 -0.51 -12.92 -2.58
C PRO A 11 -0.44 -14.42 -2.87
N TYR A 12 -0.90 -15.24 -1.92
CA TYR A 12 -0.96 -16.69 -2.10
C TYR A 12 -1.84 -17.05 -3.31
N ARG A 13 -1.22 -17.68 -4.32
CA ARG A 13 -1.80 -18.01 -5.65
C ARG A 13 -2.21 -16.77 -6.47
N PRO A 14 -1.24 -15.96 -6.94
CA PRO A 14 -1.57 -14.84 -7.82
C PRO A 14 -2.09 -15.38 -9.16
N PRO A 15 -2.92 -14.61 -9.89
CA PRO A 15 -3.32 -14.95 -11.26
C PRO A 15 -2.09 -15.25 -12.13
N ALA A 16 -2.16 -16.27 -13.00
CA ALA A 16 -1.02 -16.70 -13.82
C ALA A 16 -0.41 -15.56 -14.65
N LYS A 17 -1.26 -14.65 -15.16
CA LYS A 17 -0.86 -13.45 -15.89
C LYS A 17 0.01 -12.47 -15.09
N TRP A 18 0.13 -12.63 -13.77
CA TRP A 18 0.99 -11.79 -12.94
C TRP A 18 2.45 -12.25 -12.91
N ARG A 19 2.75 -13.47 -13.37
CA ARG A 19 4.11 -14.03 -13.36
C ARG A 19 5.12 -13.23 -14.18
N GLU A 20 4.64 -12.46 -15.15
CA GLU A 20 5.48 -11.61 -16.00
C GLU A 20 5.92 -10.32 -15.27
N PHE A 21 5.31 -9.98 -14.14
CA PHE A 21 5.63 -8.77 -13.38
C PHE A 21 6.39 -9.12 -12.10
N ASN A 22 7.40 -8.31 -11.75
CA ASN A 22 8.13 -8.45 -10.48
C ASN A 22 7.55 -7.59 -9.35
N ALA A 23 6.55 -6.76 -9.65
CA ALA A 23 5.81 -5.99 -8.67
C ALA A 23 4.35 -5.78 -9.12
N VAL A 24 3.44 -5.58 -8.15
CA VAL A 24 2.04 -5.25 -8.42
C VAL A 24 1.65 -4.01 -7.63
N SER A 25 1.11 -3.03 -8.33
CA SER A 25 0.54 -1.84 -7.73
C SER A 25 -0.94 -2.06 -7.40
N PHE A 26 -1.32 -1.72 -6.18
CA PHE A 26 -2.69 -1.74 -5.70
C PHE A 26 -3.14 -0.32 -5.39
N THR A 27 -4.38 -0.01 -5.78
CA THR A 27 -5.09 1.19 -5.33
C THR A 27 -6.37 0.77 -4.64
N LEU A 28 -6.48 1.11 -3.36
CA LEU A 28 -7.59 0.75 -2.49
C LEU A 28 -8.37 2.01 -2.10
N GLU A 29 -9.70 1.88 -2.01
CA GLU A 29 -10.56 2.86 -1.37
C GLU A 29 -11.16 2.28 -0.10
N PHE A 30 -11.04 3.04 0.98
CA PHE A 30 -11.68 2.76 2.25
C PHE A 30 -12.80 3.77 2.48
N MET A 31 -14.00 3.25 2.78
CA MET A 31 -15.23 4.01 3.00
C MET A 31 -15.73 3.78 4.42
N ALA A 32 -16.27 4.85 5.03
CA ALA A 32 -16.60 4.90 6.46
C ALA A 32 -15.42 4.39 7.31
N VAL A 33 -14.31 5.12 7.24
CA VAL A 33 -13.13 4.87 8.07
C VAL A 33 -13.48 5.29 9.50
N GLU A 34 -13.24 4.37 10.44
CA GLU A 34 -13.56 4.56 11.86
C GLU A 34 -12.29 4.89 12.64
N THR A 35 -11.18 4.20 12.35
CA THR A 35 -9.88 4.47 13.00
C THR A 35 -8.72 4.28 12.03
N ILE A 36 -7.67 5.08 12.24
CA ILE A 36 -6.37 4.97 11.57
C ILE A 36 -5.31 4.96 12.66
N SER A 37 -4.43 3.96 12.66
CA SER A 37 -3.30 3.85 13.57
C SER A 37 -2.02 3.64 12.78
N LEU A 38 -1.02 4.47 13.08
CA LEU A 38 0.30 4.40 12.50
C LEU A 38 1.29 4.06 13.62
N ARG A 39 2.03 2.96 13.44
CA ARG A 39 3.08 2.54 14.39
C ARG A 39 4.38 2.34 13.66
N LYS A 40 5.40 3.12 14.01
CA LYS A 40 6.77 2.92 13.56
C LYS A 40 7.43 1.76 14.31
N PHE A 41 8.18 0.95 13.59
CA PHE A 41 9.05 -0.10 14.10
C PHE A 41 10.50 0.32 13.89
N ARG A 42 11.40 -0.12 14.78
CA ARG A 42 12.84 0.03 14.54
C ARG A 42 13.24 -1.05 13.54
N SER A 43 13.39 -0.65 12.28
CA SER A 43 14.06 -1.46 11.24
C SER A 43 14.94 -0.53 10.41
N HIS A 44 15.79 -1.11 9.57
CA HIS A 44 16.54 -0.36 8.56
C HIS A 44 15.65 -0.09 7.33
N GLY A 45 15.96 0.96 6.57
CA GLY A 45 15.25 1.36 5.35
C GLY A 45 14.35 2.58 5.51
N LEU A 46 13.88 3.16 4.40
CA LEU A 46 12.94 4.30 4.40
C LEU A 46 11.53 3.79 4.08
N SER A 47 10.55 4.22 4.86
CA SER A 47 9.12 4.02 4.59
C SER A 47 8.46 5.35 4.25
N ALA A 48 7.66 5.35 3.19
CA ALA A 48 6.80 6.46 2.83
C ALA A 48 5.36 5.97 2.69
N ILE A 49 4.45 6.54 3.48
CA ILE A 49 3.02 6.32 3.38
C ILE A 49 2.40 7.61 2.88
N ARG A 50 1.64 7.52 1.80
CA ARG A 50 0.91 8.64 1.22
C ARG A 50 -0.57 8.29 1.20
N MET A 51 -1.38 9.11 1.86
CA MET A 51 -2.83 8.94 1.97
C MET A 51 -3.51 10.22 1.53
N TRP A 52 -4.71 10.08 0.98
CA TRP A 52 -5.55 11.20 0.61
C TRP A 52 -6.95 10.99 1.18
N ASP A 53 -7.51 12.05 1.74
CA ASP A 53 -8.91 12.20 2.08
C ASP A 53 -9.49 13.44 1.37
N GLU A 54 -10.74 13.76 1.66
CA GLU A 54 -11.42 14.93 1.10
C GLU A 54 -10.81 16.26 1.60
N ASP A 55 -10.14 16.23 2.75
CA ASP A 55 -9.56 17.41 3.42
C ASP A 55 -8.08 17.65 3.03
N GLY A 56 -7.43 16.68 2.37
CA GLY A 56 -6.12 16.85 1.78
C GLY A 56 -5.25 15.61 1.69
N LYS A 57 -3.94 15.85 1.60
CA LYS A 57 -2.91 14.80 1.48
C LYS A 57 -2.15 14.65 2.79
N ILE A 58 -2.21 13.45 3.35
CA ILE A 58 -1.35 13.02 4.46
C ILE A 58 -0.12 12.34 3.85
N LEU A 59 1.06 12.90 4.12
CA LEU A 59 2.35 12.30 3.74
C LEU A 59 3.14 12.00 5.01
N LEU A 60 3.41 10.72 5.25
CA LEU A 60 4.30 10.27 6.31
C LEU A 60 5.55 9.66 5.68
N THR A 61 6.70 10.26 5.96
CA THR A 61 8.01 9.73 5.59
C THR A 61 8.81 9.50 6.85
N CYS A 62 9.30 8.27 7.07
CA CYS A 62 10.17 7.99 8.20
C CYS A 62 11.18 6.90 7.88
N GLU A 63 12.27 6.90 8.63
CA GLU A 63 13.20 5.79 8.69
C GLU A 63 12.60 4.62 9.48
N GLY A 64 12.78 3.40 8.99
CA GLY A 64 12.25 2.16 9.52
C GLY A 64 10.89 1.78 8.96
N ALA A 65 10.45 0.56 9.28
CA ALA A 65 9.18 0.02 8.86
C ALA A 65 8.03 0.69 9.62
N VAL A 66 6.91 0.88 8.94
CA VAL A 66 5.68 1.40 9.54
C VAL A 66 4.57 0.39 9.34
N ARG A 67 3.80 0.16 10.40
CA ARG A 67 2.51 -0.50 10.30
C ARG A 67 1.43 0.56 10.21
N LEU A 68 0.70 0.53 9.11
CA LEU A 68 -0.58 1.20 8.97
C LEU A 68 -1.67 0.18 9.31
N SER A 69 -2.45 0.47 10.33
CA SER A 69 -3.68 -0.25 10.67
C SER A 69 -4.85 0.69 10.40
N LEU A 70 -5.88 0.18 9.74
CA LEU A 70 -7.07 0.95 9.39
C LEU A 70 -8.30 0.08 9.64
N THR A 71 -9.31 0.67 10.28
CA THR A 71 -10.64 0.07 10.44
C THR A 71 -11.61 0.89 9.61
N CYS A 72 -12.34 0.21 8.74
CA CYS A 72 -13.40 0.80 7.92
C CYS A 72 -14.54 -0.19 7.74
N ARG A 73 -15.73 0.31 7.41
CA ARG A 73 -16.88 -0.56 7.13
C ARG A 73 -16.79 -1.24 5.77
N TRP A 74 -16.23 -0.55 4.77
CA TRP A 74 -16.12 -1.08 3.42
C TRP A 74 -14.76 -0.74 2.82
N MET A 75 -14.23 -1.72 2.09
CA MET A 75 -13.03 -1.58 1.27
C MET A 75 -13.38 -2.02 -0.15
N ARG A 76 -12.95 -1.24 -1.15
CA ARG A 76 -12.95 -1.70 -2.55
C ARG A 76 -11.58 -1.55 -3.18
N ILE A 77 -11.26 -2.46 -4.08
CA ILE A 77 -10.08 -2.36 -4.93
C ILE A 77 -10.47 -1.48 -6.12
N ILE A 78 -9.82 -0.33 -6.26
CA ILE A 78 -10.04 0.60 -7.39
C ILE A 78 -9.23 0.14 -8.60
N GLY A 79 -8.02 -0.36 -8.38
CA GLY A 79 -7.13 -0.74 -9.46
C GLY A 79 -6.05 -1.71 -9.01
N ILE A 80 -5.69 -2.60 -9.93
CA ILE A 80 -4.53 -3.49 -9.79
C ILE A 80 -3.76 -3.44 -11.11
N THR A 81 -2.49 -3.05 -11.04
CA THR A 81 -1.63 -2.89 -12.21
C THR A 81 -0.34 -3.68 -12.00
N GLY A 82 0.01 -4.54 -12.96
CA GLY A 82 1.31 -5.22 -12.99
C GLY A 82 2.42 -4.26 -13.40
N VAL A 83 3.58 -4.34 -12.74
CA VAL A 83 4.72 -3.45 -12.98
C VAL A 83 6.00 -4.26 -13.12
N LEU A 84 6.81 -3.89 -14.11
CA LEU A 84 8.20 -4.34 -14.25
C LEU A 84 9.11 -3.24 -13.68
N GLN A 85 9.59 -3.41 -12.46
CA GLN A 85 10.57 -2.51 -11.86
C GLN A 85 11.98 -2.94 -12.28
N SER A 86 12.72 -2.04 -12.93
CA SER A 86 14.15 -2.22 -13.18
C SER A 86 14.90 -2.12 -11.85
N GLY A 87 15.28 -3.27 -11.27
CA GLY A 87 16.15 -3.35 -10.09
C GLY A 87 15.59 -4.22 -8.96
N SER A 88 15.99 -5.49 -8.92
CA SER A 88 16.20 -6.28 -7.69
C SER A 88 16.88 -7.59 -8.10
N LEU A 89 18.20 -7.51 -8.31
CA LEU A 89 19.12 -8.61 -8.01
C LEU A 89 19.44 -8.54 -6.52
#